data_AF-A0AAJ7CAG8-F1
#
_entry.id   AF-A0AAJ7CAG8-F1
#
_cell.length_a   1.000
_cell.length_b   1.000
_cell.length_c   1.000
_cell.angle_alpha   90.00
_cell.angle_beta   90.00
_cell.angle_gamma   90.00
#
_symmetry.space_group_name_H-M   'P 1'
#
loop_
_entity.id
_entity.type
_entity.pdbx_description
1 polymer ?
#
loop_
_entity_poly.entity_id
_entity_poly.type
_entity_poly.pdbx_seq_one_letter_code
_entity_poly.pdbx_strand_id
1 'polypeptide(L)'
;MVLRLEDEEEMKIDLEWLRDHCRCSLCFNTMTHQRKLTLLDFPSTIRPDSFKVSNGKLDVTWNDGHDSTYNINWLKRNIRYEGDDTIDTRIPWTNPPNMEVIDYESFMNGENGVIAILKSILQFGIAMIVGAKPNLQVTEEISKKIGPVQKTLFGEMWELNHDLTAVSHKDSAYTHDSLDVHTDNTYWSDAAGLQIFHCYKPADSGGETLLIDGLKIVEDLKVKHRACYERLCKTPVSATYIEDGQCHEHVDPIIKLHPVTKKLLQIR
;
A
#
# COMPACT_ATOMS: atom_id res chain seq x y z
N MET A 1 14.65 28.12 -7.68
CA MET A 1 13.92 28.98 -8.65
C MET A 1 12.50 29.21 -8.18
N VAL A 2 11.95 30.41 -8.36
CA VAL A 2 10.54 30.70 -8.08
C VAL A 2 9.86 31.02 -9.41
N LEU A 3 8.90 30.19 -9.82
CA LEU A 3 8.04 30.49 -10.96
C LEU A 3 6.76 31.14 -10.43
N ARG A 4 6.44 32.31 -10.96
CA ARG A 4 5.16 32.98 -10.73
C ARG A 4 4.27 32.74 -11.94
N LEU A 5 3.16 32.04 -11.71
CA LEU A 5 2.19 31.77 -12.76
C LEU A 5 1.17 32.92 -12.85
N GLU A 6 0.40 32.96 -13.94
CA GLU A 6 -0.62 34.00 -14.20
C GLU A 6 -1.68 34.07 -13.08
N ASP A 7 -1.87 32.97 -12.35
CA ASP A 7 -2.85 32.81 -11.27
C ASP A 7 -2.36 33.31 -9.90
N GLU A 8 -1.26 34.07 -9.85
CA GLU A 8 -0.51 34.47 -8.63
C GLU A 8 0.03 33.30 -7.77
N GLU A 9 -0.06 32.07 -8.27
CA GLU A 9 0.51 30.89 -7.63
C GLU A 9 2.04 30.91 -7.75
N GLU A 10 2.73 30.85 -6.60
CA GLU A 10 4.20 30.76 -6.55
C GLU A 10 4.66 29.31 -6.38
N MET A 11 5.50 28.85 -7.31
CA MET A 11 6.09 27.53 -7.29
C MET A 11 7.59 27.62 -7.01
N LYS A 12 8.02 27.09 -5.86
CA LYS A 12 9.44 27.00 -5.48
C LYS A 12 10.00 25.66 -5.94
N ILE A 13 11.05 25.71 -6.76
CA ILE A 13 11.65 24.55 -7.42
C ILE A 13 13.14 24.50 -7.12
N ASP A 14 13.62 23.36 -6.63
CA ASP A 14 15.05 23.07 -6.52
C ASP A 14 15.64 22.79 -7.91
N LEU A 15 16.78 23.42 -8.22
CA LEU A 15 17.34 23.40 -9.58
C LEU A 15 17.91 22.03 -9.93
N GLU A 16 18.56 21.39 -8.98
CA GLU A 16 19.08 20.04 -9.03
C GLU A 16 17.95 19.04 -9.29
N TRP A 17 16.82 19.19 -8.57
CA TRP A 17 15.63 18.37 -8.80
C TRP A 17 15.10 18.55 -10.22
N LEU A 18 14.98 19.80 -10.68
CA LEU A 18 14.45 20.07 -12.02
C LEU A 18 15.35 19.44 -13.10
N ARG A 19 16.67 19.62 -12.99
CA ARG A 19 17.66 19.02 -13.91
C ARG A 19 17.66 17.49 -13.87
N ASP A 20 17.58 16.89 -12.68
CA ASP A 20 17.48 15.43 -12.48
C ASP A 20 16.22 14.83 -13.13
N HIS A 21 15.12 15.60 -13.14
CA HIS A 21 13.84 15.16 -13.67
C HIS A 21 13.58 15.57 -15.13
N CYS A 22 14.63 15.93 -15.88
CA CYS A 22 14.52 16.15 -17.33
C CYS A 22 13.92 14.92 -18.03
N ARG A 23 12.93 15.14 -18.91
CA ARG A 23 12.21 14.08 -19.63
C ARG A 23 12.61 13.93 -21.10
N CYS A 24 13.73 14.53 -21.51
CA CYS A 24 14.27 14.34 -22.86
C CYS A 24 14.78 12.90 -23.04
N SER A 25 14.99 12.48 -24.29
CA SER A 25 15.42 11.12 -24.62
C SER A 25 16.80 10.73 -24.06
N LEU A 26 17.65 11.71 -23.76
CA LEU A 26 18.96 11.50 -23.13
C LEU A 26 18.82 11.19 -21.63
N CYS A 27 17.86 11.83 -20.96
CA CYS A 27 17.72 11.77 -19.51
C CYS A 27 16.65 10.79 -19.03
N PHE A 28 15.73 10.41 -19.91
CA PHE A 28 14.58 9.58 -19.58
C PHE A 28 14.30 8.55 -20.67
N ASN A 29 14.03 7.31 -20.25
CA ASN A 29 13.54 6.27 -21.14
C ASN A 29 12.00 6.32 -21.17
N THR A 30 11.44 6.78 -22.29
CA THR A 30 9.99 6.91 -22.46
C THR A 30 9.27 5.57 -22.59
N MET A 31 9.95 4.48 -22.91
CA MET A 31 9.35 3.15 -22.99
C MET A 31 9.22 2.49 -21.62
N THR A 32 10.24 2.63 -20.76
CA THR A 32 10.26 2.01 -19.42
C THR A 32 9.86 2.96 -18.31
N HIS A 33 9.65 4.23 -18.63
CA HIS A 33 9.39 5.31 -17.68
C HIS A 33 10.47 5.49 -16.61
N GLN A 34 11.73 5.20 -16.93
CA GLN A 34 12.86 5.26 -16.01
C GLN A 34 13.82 6.42 -16.32
N ARG A 35 14.40 7.02 -15.27
CA ARG A 35 15.51 7.97 -15.41
C ARG A 35 16.75 7.25 -15.91
N LYS A 36 17.51 7.92 -16.77
CA LYS A 36 18.84 7.50 -17.24
C LYS A 36 19.97 8.21 -16.49
N LEU A 37 19.67 9.35 -15.88
CA LEU A 37 20.63 10.13 -15.11
C LEU A 37 20.76 9.61 -13.68
N THR A 38 21.94 9.87 -13.14
CA THR A 38 22.29 9.85 -11.73
C THR A 38 22.65 11.26 -11.27
N LEU A 39 22.66 11.49 -9.96
CA LEU A 39 23.03 12.79 -9.37
C LEU A 39 24.48 13.22 -9.67
N LEU A 40 25.31 12.32 -10.22
CA LEU A 40 26.71 12.60 -10.57
C LEU A 40 26.88 13.05 -12.03
N ASP A 41 25.83 12.93 -12.85
CA ASP A 41 25.90 13.24 -14.29
C ASP A 41 25.76 14.74 -14.58
N PHE A 42 25.53 15.56 -13.55
CA PHE A 42 25.51 17.01 -13.65
C PHE A 42 26.15 17.63 -12.39
N PRO A 43 26.79 18.81 -12.50
CA PRO A 43 27.48 19.42 -11.38
C PRO A 43 26.49 19.90 -10.31
N SER A 44 26.90 19.89 -9.03
CA SER A 44 26.12 20.49 -7.94
C SER A 44 25.95 22.01 -8.06
N THR A 45 26.70 22.66 -8.96
CA THR A 45 26.56 24.09 -9.29
C THR A 45 25.61 24.34 -10.46
N ILE A 46 24.72 23.38 -10.77
CA ILE A 46 23.78 23.47 -11.89
C ILE A 46 22.86 24.69 -11.70
N ARG A 47 22.71 25.47 -12.78
CA ARG A 47 21.83 26.64 -12.82
C ARG A 47 21.35 26.90 -14.24
N PRO A 48 20.18 27.54 -14.40
CA PRO A 48 19.74 27.98 -15.71
C PRO A 48 20.63 29.13 -16.20
N ASP A 49 21.18 28.99 -17.41
CA ASP A 49 21.75 30.12 -18.16
C ASP A 49 20.63 30.97 -18.76
N SER A 50 19.53 30.34 -19.19
CA SER A 50 18.30 31.01 -19.57
C SER A 50 17.07 30.14 -19.34
N PHE A 51 15.90 30.76 -19.24
CA PHE A 51 14.62 30.04 -19.19
C PHE A 51 13.51 30.87 -19.85
N LYS A 52 12.48 30.18 -20.32
CA LYS A 52 11.29 30.79 -20.91
C LYS A 52 10.05 30.00 -20.54
N VAL A 53 8.99 30.70 -20.15
CA VAL A 53 7.66 30.12 -20.01
C VAL A 53 6.83 30.51 -21.22
N SER A 54 6.30 29.53 -21.94
CA SER A 54 5.38 29.77 -23.04
C SER A 54 4.50 28.55 -23.31
N ASN A 55 3.25 28.76 -23.73
CA ASN A 55 2.31 27.69 -24.10
C ASN A 55 2.17 26.59 -23.02
N GLY A 56 2.14 26.97 -21.73
CA GLY A 56 2.02 26.01 -20.62
C GLY A 56 3.26 25.13 -20.40
N LYS A 57 4.41 25.53 -20.94
CA LYS A 57 5.70 24.85 -20.77
C LYS A 57 6.75 25.80 -20.20
N LEU A 58 7.68 25.21 -19.47
CA LEU A 58 8.93 25.81 -19.04
C LEU A 58 10.07 25.20 -19.85
N ASP A 59 10.74 26.01 -20.65
CA ASP A 59 11.98 25.68 -21.33
C ASP A 59 13.16 26.25 -20.54
N VAL A 60 14.20 25.45 -20.32
CA VAL A 60 15.39 25.80 -19.55
C VAL A 60 16.63 25.38 -20.31
N THR A 61 17.57 26.31 -20.48
CA THR A 61 18.92 26.02 -20.94
C THR A 61 19.85 26.11 -19.74
N TRP A 62 20.58 25.03 -19.48
CA TRP A 62 21.42 24.85 -18.31
C TRP A 62 22.88 25.20 -18.59
N ASN A 63 23.62 25.57 -17.55
CA ASN A 63 25.04 25.91 -17.64
C ASN A 63 25.98 24.71 -17.89
N ASP A 64 25.45 23.49 -17.97
CA ASP A 64 26.14 22.30 -18.48
C ASP A 64 25.95 22.11 -20.00
N GLY A 65 25.26 23.05 -20.66
CA GLY A 65 24.95 23.00 -22.09
C GLY A 65 23.73 22.13 -22.43
N HIS A 66 22.99 21.63 -21.43
CA HIS A 66 21.80 20.82 -21.65
C HIS A 66 20.53 21.69 -21.79
N ASP A 67 19.57 21.23 -22.57
CA ASP A 67 18.24 21.85 -22.68
C ASP A 67 17.16 20.93 -22.09
N SER A 68 16.20 21.51 -21.40
CA SER A 68 15.09 20.77 -20.80
C SER A 68 13.77 21.51 -20.98
N THR A 69 12.72 20.74 -21.27
CA THR A 69 11.35 21.25 -21.40
C THR A 69 10.43 20.51 -20.44
N TYR A 70 9.63 21.25 -19.69
CA TYR A 70 8.70 20.71 -18.70
C TYR A 70 7.29 21.26 -18.94
N ASN A 71 6.29 20.39 -18.83
CA ASN A 71 4.90 20.83 -18.78
C ASN A 71 4.59 21.43 -17.39
N ILE A 72 3.98 22.62 -17.33
CA ILE A 72 3.70 23.29 -16.06
C ILE A 72 2.76 22.47 -15.16
N ASN A 73 1.75 21.79 -15.72
CA ASN A 73 0.85 20.92 -14.94
C ASN A 73 1.56 19.65 -14.44
N TRP A 74 2.57 19.15 -15.17
CA TRP A 74 3.43 18.09 -14.66
C TRP A 74 4.26 18.60 -13.48
N LEU A 75 4.87 19.78 -13.60
CA LEU A 75 5.61 20.42 -12.52
C LEU A 75 4.75 20.61 -11.25
N LYS A 76 3.53 21.18 -11.39
CA LYS A 76 2.57 21.34 -10.28
C LYS A 76 2.35 20.04 -9.51
N ARG A 77 2.21 18.92 -10.22
CA ARG A 77 1.96 17.60 -9.62
C ARG A 77 3.19 16.88 -9.05
N ASN A 78 4.41 17.32 -9.36
CA ASN A 78 5.61 16.51 -9.10
C ASN A 78 6.70 17.21 -8.27
N ILE A 79 6.74 18.55 -8.22
CA ILE A 79 7.82 19.29 -7.53
C ILE A 79 7.85 19.03 -6.03
N ARG A 80 6.70 18.76 -5.43
CA ARG A 80 6.61 18.41 -4.02
C ARG A 80 5.84 17.12 -3.90
N TYR A 81 6.46 16.13 -3.28
CA TYR A 81 5.71 15.01 -2.74
C TYR A 81 5.08 15.48 -1.41
N GLU A 82 3.97 16.21 -1.51
CA GLU A 82 3.14 16.56 -0.33
C GLU A 82 2.31 15.35 0.13
N GLY A 83 2.31 14.31 -0.68
CA GLY A 83 1.72 13.02 -0.44
C GLY A 83 1.15 12.45 -1.71
N ASP A 84 0.64 11.24 -1.63
CA ASP A 84 -0.14 10.69 -2.72
C ASP A 84 -1.37 11.59 -2.95
N ASP A 85 -1.40 12.25 -4.11
CA ASP A 85 -2.53 13.01 -4.66
C ASP A 85 -3.70 12.07 -5.01
N THR A 86 -3.54 10.75 -4.81
CA THR A 86 -4.68 9.84 -4.86
C THR A 86 -5.75 10.29 -3.86
N ILE A 87 -6.95 10.39 -4.41
CA ILE A 87 -8.16 10.52 -3.62
C ILE A 87 -8.19 9.31 -2.69
N ASP A 88 -8.17 9.56 -1.39
CA ASP A 88 -8.38 8.52 -0.39
C ASP A 88 -9.81 8.01 -0.55
N THR A 89 -9.97 6.85 -1.17
CA THR A 89 -11.27 6.24 -1.44
C THR A 89 -11.80 5.42 -0.27
N ARG A 90 -11.03 5.30 0.83
CA ARG A 90 -11.41 4.47 1.97
C ARG A 90 -12.63 5.06 2.66
N ILE A 91 -13.60 4.21 2.98
CA ILE A 91 -14.81 4.56 3.72
C ILE A 91 -14.77 3.79 5.05
N PRO A 92 -14.44 4.48 6.15
CA PRO A 92 -14.45 3.89 7.48
C PRO A 92 -15.85 3.40 7.87
N TRP A 93 -15.95 2.25 8.54
CA TRP A 93 -17.22 1.63 8.92
C TRP A 93 -17.24 1.12 10.37
N THR A 94 -18.42 1.14 11.00
CA THR A 94 -18.64 0.56 12.36
C THR A 94 -19.49 -0.71 12.34
N ASN A 95 -20.29 -0.87 11.29
CA ASN A 95 -21.06 -2.06 10.98
C ASN A 95 -20.58 -2.59 9.63
N PRO A 96 -20.77 -3.87 9.32
CA PRO A 96 -20.39 -4.44 8.03
C PRO A 96 -20.84 -3.52 6.88
N PRO A 97 -19.91 -3.08 6.03
CA PRO A 97 -20.23 -2.17 4.95
C PRO A 97 -21.00 -2.93 3.86
N ASN A 98 -21.54 -2.19 2.88
CA ASN A 98 -22.06 -2.80 1.66
C ASN A 98 -20.88 -3.24 0.76
N MET A 99 -20.14 -4.25 1.22
CA MET A 99 -19.01 -4.84 0.51
C MET A 99 -19.48 -5.62 -0.72
N GLU A 100 -18.59 -5.79 -1.68
CA GLU A 100 -18.86 -6.60 -2.85
C GLU A 100 -18.94 -8.08 -2.47
N VAL A 101 -19.99 -8.74 -2.93
CA VAL A 101 -20.18 -10.19 -2.82
C VAL A 101 -20.45 -10.72 -4.23
N ILE A 102 -19.52 -11.51 -4.77
CA ILE A 102 -19.59 -12.01 -6.15
C ILE A 102 -19.50 -13.53 -6.20
N ASP A 103 -20.18 -14.15 -7.17
CA ASP A 103 -20.02 -15.57 -7.46
C ASP A 103 -18.64 -15.88 -8.05
N TYR A 104 -18.08 -17.04 -7.69
CA TYR A 104 -16.81 -17.56 -8.17
C TYR A 104 -16.70 -17.55 -9.70
N GLU A 105 -17.72 -18.01 -10.43
CA GLU A 105 -17.67 -18.09 -11.89
C GLU A 105 -17.62 -16.70 -12.52
N SER A 106 -18.41 -15.75 -12.01
CA SER A 106 -18.40 -14.35 -12.42
C SER A 106 -17.06 -13.67 -12.13
N PHE A 107 -16.46 -13.96 -10.97
CA PHE A 107 -15.12 -13.49 -10.63
C PHE A 107 -14.06 -14.05 -11.57
N MET A 108 -14.07 -15.35 -11.83
CA MET A 108 -13.05 -16.02 -12.64
C MET A 108 -13.13 -15.68 -14.12
N ASN A 109 -14.34 -15.49 -14.66
CA ASN A 109 -14.56 -15.28 -16.09
C ASN A 109 -14.68 -13.79 -16.51
N GLY A 110 -14.79 -12.85 -15.57
CA GLY A 110 -15.05 -11.44 -15.88
C GLY A 110 -14.03 -10.45 -15.30
N GLU A 111 -13.47 -9.58 -16.15
CA GLU A 111 -12.64 -8.45 -15.71
C GLU A 111 -13.40 -7.53 -14.75
N ASN A 112 -14.71 -7.33 -15.00
CA ASN A 112 -15.58 -6.56 -14.14
C ASN A 112 -15.68 -7.13 -12.71
N GLY A 113 -15.61 -8.46 -12.56
CA GLY A 113 -15.64 -9.11 -11.25
C GLY A 113 -14.40 -8.83 -10.44
N VAL A 114 -13.22 -8.89 -11.06
CA VAL A 114 -11.95 -8.51 -10.43
C VAL A 114 -11.95 -7.03 -10.05
N ILE A 115 -12.41 -6.15 -10.94
CA ILE A 115 -12.51 -4.71 -10.67
C ILE A 115 -13.45 -4.44 -9.49
N ALA A 116 -14.59 -5.13 -9.40
CA ALA A 116 -15.54 -4.96 -8.32
C ALA A 116 -14.96 -5.36 -6.95
N ILE A 117 -14.32 -6.54 -6.89
CA ILE A 117 -13.61 -7.01 -5.68
C ILE A 117 -12.50 -6.04 -5.27
N LEU A 118 -11.64 -5.62 -6.20
CA LEU A 118 -10.55 -4.69 -5.91
C LEU A 118 -11.07 -3.33 -5.43
N LYS A 119 -12.16 -2.81 -6.04
CA LYS A 119 -12.81 -1.58 -5.56
C LYS A 119 -13.33 -1.73 -4.13
N SER A 120 -13.99 -2.84 -3.81
CA SER A 120 -14.48 -3.11 -2.46
C SER A 120 -13.34 -3.22 -1.45
N ILE A 121 -12.24 -3.89 -1.80
CA ILE A 121 -11.04 -3.97 -0.94
C ILE A 121 -10.43 -2.58 -0.73
N LEU A 122 -10.25 -1.79 -1.79
CA LEU A 122 -9.67 -0.44 -1.68
C LEU A 122 -10.58 0.55 -0.91
N GLN A 123 -11.89 0.34 -0.96
CA GLN A 123 -12.87 1.21 -0.32
C GLN A 123 -13.16 0.80 1.13
N PHE A 124 -13.34 -0.49 1.39
CA PHE A 124 -13.83 -1.01 2.67
C PHE A 124 -12.85 -1.93 3.39
N GLY A 125 -11.75 -2.33 2.74
CA GLY A 125 -10.79 -3.31 3.26
C GLY A 125 -11.26 -4.77 3.16
N ILE A 126 -12.42 -5.03 2.55
CA ILE A 126 -13.05 -6.35 2.54
C ILE A 126 -13.89 -6.57 1.29
N ALA A 127 -13.97 -7.83 0.84
CA ALA A 127 -14.89 -8.31 -0.18
C ALA A 127 -15.11 -9.83 0.00
N MET A 128 -16.11 -10.40 -0.66
CA MET A 128 -16.43 -11.83 -0.55
C MET A 128 -16.64 -12.47 -1.93
N ILE A 129 -16.05 -13.65 -2.12
CA ILE A 129 -16.32 -14.52 -3.26
C ILE A 129 -17.08 -15.74 -2.74
N VAL A 130 -18.24 -16.04 -3.33
CA VAL A 130 -19.11 -17.16 -2.93
C VAL A 130 -19.20 -18.22 -4.01
N GLY A 131 -19.52 -19.45 -3.62
CA GLY A 131 -19.67 -20.57 -4.58
C GLY A 131 -18.35 -21.18 -5.06
N ALA A 132 -17.20 -20.77 -4.50
CA ALA A 132 -15.91 -21.41 -4.74
C ALA A 132 -15.90 -22.86 -4.20
N LYS A 133 -15.25 -23.78 -4.91
CA LYS A 133 -15.11 -25.17 -4.43
C LYS A 133 -14.07 -25.22 -3.29
N PRO A 134 -14.34 -25.92 -2.18
CA PRO A 134 -13.50 -25.89 -0.98
C PRO A 134 -12.21 -26.70 -1.14
N ASN A 135 -11.22 -26.16 -1.86
CA ASN A 135 -9.91 -26.78 -2.03
C ASN A 135 -8.79 -25.76 -2.28
N LEU A 136 -7.55 -26.20 -2.07
CA LEU A 136 -6.36 -25.35 -2.13
C LEU A 136 -6.11 -24.77 -3.50
N GLN A 137 -6.31 -25.58 -4.54
CA GLN A 137 -6.12 -25.16 -5.93
C GLN A 137 -7.02 -23.96 -6.28
N VAL A 138 -8.31 -24.01 -5.93
CA VAL A 138 -9.25 -22.91 -6.20
C VAL A 138 -8.88 -21.66 -5.41
N THR A 139 -8.44 -21.82 -4.17
CA THR A 139 -7.95 -20.70 -3.34
C THR A 139 -6.75 -20.01 -3.99
N GLU A 140 -5.81 -20.80 -4.49
CA GLU A 140 -4.62 -20.32 -5.18
C GLU A 140 -4.96 -19.64 -6.52
N GLU A 141 -5.89 -20.20 -7.29
CA GLU A 141 -6.39 -19.62 -8.55
C GLU A 141 -7.03 -18.24 -8.32
N ILE A 142 -7.87 -18.11 -7.29
CA ILE A 142 -8.47 -16.83 -6.89
C ILE A 142 -7.38 -15.83 -6.50
N SER A 143 -6.44 -16.26 -5.64
CA SER A 143 -5.36 -15.41 -5.12
C SER A 143 -4.49 -14.87 -6.26
N LYS A 144 -4.05 -15.75 -7.17
CA LYS A 144 -3.24 -15.39 -8.34
C LYS A 144 -3.95 -14.49 -9.34
N LYS A 145 -5.29 -14.53 -9.39
CA LYS A 145 -6.08 -13.62 -10.23
C LYS A 145 -6.14 -12.21 -9.66
N ILE A 146 -6.04 -12.05 -8.33
CA ILE A 146 -5.96 -10.75 -7.65
C ILE A 146 -4.53 -10.19 -7.72
N GLY A 147 -3.53 -11.02 -7.43
CA GLY A 147 -2.13 -10.59 -7.40
C GLY A 147 -1.15 -11.73 -7.10
N PRO A 148 0.16 -11.44 -7.05
CA PRO A 148 1.15 -12.44 -6.69
C PRO A 148 0.96 -12.88 -5.24
N VAL A 149 1.06 -14.20 -5.00
CA VAL A 149 1.01 -14.77 -3.66
C VAL A 149 2.32 -14.46 -2.93
N GLN A 150 2.22 -13.87 -1.74
CA GLN A 150 3.38 -13.59 -0.89
C GLN A 150 3.80 -14.87 -0.16
N LYS A 151 4.96 -15.42 -0.52
CA LYS A 151 5.56 -16.53 0.21
C LYS A 151 6.03 -16.08 1.59
N THR A 152 5.59 -16.77 2.64
CA THR A 152 5.99 -16.54 4.04
C THR A 152 6.67 -17.79 4.63
N LEU A 153 6.93 -17.78 5.95
CA LEU A 153 7.37 -18.99 6.67
C LEU A 153 6.31 -20.11 6.63
N PHE A 154 5.03 -19.77 6.47
CA PHE A 154 3.92 -20.71 6.33
C PHE A 154 3.78 -21.28 4.91
N GLY A 155 4.67 -20.89 3.99
CA GLY A 155 4.60 -21.26 2.58
C GLY A 155 3.93 -20.19 1.70
N GLU A 156 3.57 -20.57 0.48
CA GLU A 156 2.78 -19.73 -0.43
C GLU A 156 1.29 -19.85 -0.12
N MET A 157 0.83 -21.07 0.13
CA MET A 157 -0.53 -21.39 0.54
C MET A 157 -0.46 -22.22 1.83
N TRP A 158 -1.46 -22.06 2.69
CA TRP A 158 -1.55 -22.77 3.96
C TRP A 158 -2.99 -23.20 4.24
N GLU A 159 -3.13 -24.25 5.03
CA GLU A 159 -4.41 -24.78 5.48
C GLU A 159 -4.42 -24.81 7.00
N LEU A 160 -5.47 -24.24 7.61
CA LEU A 160 -5.74 -24.42 9.04
C LEU A 160 -6.57 -25.69 9.18
N ASN A 161 -5.87 -26.83 9.25
CA ASN A 161 -6.50 -28.08 9.64
C ASN A 161 -5.94 -28.53 10.98
N HIS A 162 -6.83 -28.86 11.92
CA HIS A 162 -6.47 -29.41 13.22
C HIS A 162 -6.14 -30.91 13.14
N ASP A 163 -6.45 -31.57 12.02
CA ASP A 163 -5.94 -32.92 11.75
C ASP A 163 -4.42 -32.84 11.50
N LEU A 164 -3.67 -33.45 12.41
CA LEU A 164 -2.21 -33.47 12.61
C LEU A 164 -1.36 -33.93 11.40
N THR A 165 -1.90 -33.97 10.19
CA THR A 165 -1.22 -34.38 8.96
C THR A 165 -0.64 -33.21 8.15
N ALA A 166 -1.03 -31.96 8.47
CA ALA A 166 -0.43 -30.77 7.89
C ALA A 166 0.83 -30.35 8.67
N VAL A 167 1.72 -29.58 8.04
CA VAL A 167 2.83 -28.92 8.73
C VAL A 167 2.22 -27.98 9.78
N SER A 168 2.25 -28.39 11.03
CA SER A 168 1.75 -27.59 12.14
C SER A 168 2.83 -26.60 12.55
N HIS A 169 2.55 -25.32 12.32
CA HIS A 169 3.35 -24.22 12.85
C HIS A 169 2.98 -23.96 14.32
N LYS A 170 3.92 -23.39 15.10
CA LYS A 170 3.67 -23.01 16.50
C LYS A 170 2.90 -21.68 16.56
N ASP A 171 1.71 -21.67 15.98
CA ASP A 171 0.85 -20.49 15.86
C ASP A 171 -0.55 -20.76 16.45
N SER A 172 -1.11 -19.79 17.18
CA SER A 172 -2.43 -19.88 17.81
C SER A 172 -3.56 -20.15 16.81
N ALA A 173 -3.39 -19.78 15.53
CA ALA A 173 -4.34 -20.06 14.47
C ALA A 173 -4.58 -21.56 14.24
N TYR A 174 -3.64 -22.42 14.63
CA TYR A 174 -3.77 -23.88 14.52
C TYR A 174 -4.44 -24.53 15.76
N THR A 175 -4.91 -23.73 16.72
CA THR A 175 -5.58 -24.19 17.94
C THR A 175 -7.09 -23.95 17.90
N HIS A 176 -7.83 -24.46 18.89
CA HIS A 176 -9.26 -24.18 19.05
C HIS A 176 -9.56 -22.94 19.92
N ASP A 177 -8.52 -22.20 20.30
CA ASP A 177 -8.69 -21.01 21.12
C ASP A 177 -9.30 -19.87 20.30
N SER A 178 -10.11 -19.03 20.95
CA SER A 178 -10.65 -17.83 20.31
C SER A 178 -9.51 -16.85 20.04
N LEU A 179 -9.43 -16.36 18.80
CA LEU A 179 -8.55 -15.25 18.44
C LEU A 179 -9.31 -13.93 18.57
N ASP A 180 -8.77 -13.02 19.39
CA ASP A 180 -9.25 -11.64 19.42
C ASP A 180 -8.83 -10.91 18.13
N VAL A 181 -9.35 -9.71 17.89
CA VAL A 181 -9.01 -8.91 16.72
C VAL A 181 -7.51 -8.62 16.66
N HIS A 182 -6.88 -8.94 15.53
CA HIS A 182 -5.45 -8.76 15.31
C HIS A 182 -5.16 -8.49 13.83
N THR A 183 -3.90 -8.12 13.55
CA THR A 183 -3.34 -8.16 12.20
C THR A 183 -2.25 -9.22 12.15
N ASP A 184 -2.17 -9.96 11.06
CA ASP A 184 -1.22 -11.06 10.91
C ASP A 184 0.19 -10.54 10.58
N ASN A 185 1.18 -11.38 10.86
CA ASN A 185 2.57 -11.18 10.45
C ASN A 185 3.23 -9.87 10.95
N THR A 186 2.80 -9.37 12.10
CA THR A 186 3.34 -8.14 12.72
C THR A 186 4.81 -8.25 13.13
N TYR A 187 5.38 -9.46 13.13
CA TYR A 187 6.79 -9.76 13.34
C TYR A 187 7.64 -9.67 12.07
N TRP A 188 7.07 -9.30 10.92
CA TRP A 188 7.78 -8.99 9.67
C TRP A 188 7.83 -7.48 9.42
N SER A 189 8.89 -6.97 8.79
CA SER A 189 8.94 -5.56 8.39
C SER A 189 7.79 -5.20 7.45
N ASP A 190 7.52 -6.08 6.49
CA ASP A 190 6.42 -6.00 5.53
C ASP A 190 5.42 -7.14 5.77
N ALA A 191 4.45 -6.89 6.66
CA ALA A 191 3.34 -7.80 6.90
C ALA A 191 2.46 -7.95 5.65
N ALA A 192 1.69 -9.05 5.56
CA ALA A 192 0.81 -9.30 4.44
C ALA A 192 -0.21 -8.16 4.26
N GLY A 193 -0.26 -7.58 3.06
CA GLY A 193 -1.14 -6.45 2.75
C GLY A 193 -2.60 -6.84 2.48
N LEU A 194 -2.84 -8.10 2.11
CA LEU A 194 -4.16 -8.68 1.87
C LEU A 194 -4.13 -10.15 2.28
N GLN A 195 -5.10 -10.58 3.08
CA GLN A 195 -5.28 -11.96 3.49
C GLN A 195 -6.55 -12.54 2.86
N ILE A 196 -6.47 -13.77 2.36
CA ILE A 196 -7.59 -14.46 1.70
C ILE A 196 -7.87 -15.74 2.49
N PHE A 197 -9.03 -15.78 3.15
CA PHE A 197 -9.53 -16.97 3.81
C PHE A 197 -10.60 -17.65 2.96
N HIS A 198 -10.49 -18.97 2.83
CA HIS A 198 -11.48 -19.80 2.14
C HIS A 198 -11.97 -20.89 3.08
N CYS A 199 -13.22 -20.78 3.50
CA CYS A 199 -13.84 -21.77 4.38
C CYS A 199 -14.11 -23.06 3.62
N TYR A 200 -13.42 -24.15 3.97
CA TYR A 200 -13.66 -25.46 3.34
C TYR A 200 -14.78 -26.23 4.03
N LYS A 201 -14.76 -26.17 5.35
CA LYS A 201 -15.76 -26.79 6.22
C LYS A 201 -16.01 -25.84 7.39
N PRO A 202 -17.26 -25.38 7.60
CA PRO A 202 -17.58 -24.61 8.78
C PRO A 202 -17.46 -25.48 10.05
N ALA A 203 -17.19 -24.85 11.18
CA ALA A 203 -17.23 -25.54 12.48
C ALA A 203 -18.66 -25.97 12.83
N ASP A 204 -18.80 -27.06 13.57
CA ASP A 204 -20.10 -27.55 14.03
C ASP A 204 -20.74 -26.59 15.07
N SER A 205 -19.91 -25.86 15.83
CA SER A 205 -20.30 -24.82 16.79
C SER A 205 -19.15 -23.82 16.97
N GLY A 206 -19.49 -22.54 17.09
CA GLY A 206 -18.50 -21.45 17.15
C GLY A 206 -17.81 -21.20 15.80
N GLY A 207 -16.61 -20.63 15.83
CA GLY A 207 -15.82 -20.35 14.63
C GLY A 207 -16.33 -19.18 13.80
N GLU A 208 -17.15 -18.30 14.39
CA GLU A 208 -17.63 -17.10 13.73
C GLU A 208 -16.48 -16.14 13.41
N THR A 209 -16.48 -15.59 12.20
CA THR A 209 -15.53 -14.56 11.79
C THR A 209 -15.89 -13.22 12.40
N LEU A 210 -14.96 -12.62 13.15
CA LEU A 210 -15.06 -11.26 13.67
C LEU A 210 -14.15 -10.33 12.87
N LEU A 211 -14.70 -9.25 12.33
CA LEU A 211 -13.95 -8.23 11.60
C LEU A 211 -14.31 -6.85 12.14
N ILE A 212 -13.28 -6.00 12.26
CA ILE A 212 -13.41 -4.61 12.69
C ILE A 212 -12.66 -3.72 11.72
N ASP A 213 -13.14 -2.49 11.56
CA ASP A 213 -12.41 -1.49 10.78
C ASP A 213 -11.40 -0.75 11.65
N GLY A 214 -10.14 -1.14 11.49
CA GLY A 214 -9.02 -0.48 12.16
C GLY A 214 -8.90 1.02 11.80
N LEU A 215 -9.22 1.41 10.56
CA LEU A 215 -9.18 2.82 10.16
C LEU A 215 -10.21 3.62 10.95
N LYS A 216 -11.44 3.10 11.08
CA LYS A 216 -12.49 3.75 11.87
C LYS A 216 -12.09 3.90 13.34
N ILE A 217 -11.46 2.88 13.91
CA ILE A 217 -10.95 2.92 15.29
C ILE A 217 -9.87 3.98 15.45
N VAL A 218 -8.93 4.06 14.51
CA VAL A 218 -7.86 5.07 14.53
C VAL A 218 -8.42 6.49 14.44
N GLU A 219 -9.42 6.72 13.58
CA GLU A 219 -10.11 8.01 13.48
C GLU A 219 -10.80 8.39 14.79
N ASP A 220 -11.52 7.45 15.39
CA ASP A 220 -12.22 7.65 16.65
C ASP A 220 -11.24 7.91 17.81
N LEU A 221 -10.14 7.15 17.89
CA LEU A 221 -9.07 7.37 18.87
C LEU A 221 -8.45 8.75 18.72
N LYS A 222 -8.22 9.19 17.47
CA LYS A 222 -7.62 10.49 17.18
C LYS A 222 -8.47 11.65 17.69
N VAL A 223 -9.80 11.52 17.60
CA VAL A 223 -10.76 12.55 18.02
C VAL A 223 -11.09 12.45 19.52
N LYS A 224 -11.43 11.26 20.00
CA LYS A 224 -11.97 11.03 21.35
C LYS A 224 -10.87 10.86 22.40
N HIS A 225 -9.72 10.29 22.03
CA HIS A 225 -8.65 9.91 22.95
C HIS A 225 -7.26 10.29 22.40
N ARG A 226 -7.09 11.56 22.06
CA ARG A 226 -5.90 12.08 21.35
C ARG A 226 -4.56 11.67 21.96
N ALA A 227 -4.44 11.69 23.29
CA ALA A 227 -3.21 11.29 23.98
C ALA A 227 -2.88 9.79 23.79
N CYS A 228 -3.89 8.92 23.76
CA CYS A 228 -3.72 7.51 23.47
C CYS A 228 -3.29 7.30 22.02
N TYR A 229 -3.97 7.95 21.08
CA TYR A 229 -3.58 7.93 19.65
C TYR A 229 -2.11 8.34 19.47
N GLU A 230 -1.69 9.45 20.06
CA GLU A 230 -0.30 9.92 19.92
C GLU A 230 0.71 8.97 20.55
N ARG A 231 0.36 8.31 21.66
CA ARG A 231 1.21 7.29 22.28
C ARG A 231 1.36 6.08 21.36
N LEU A 232 0.26 5.57 20.80
CA LEU A 232 0.25 4.42 19.89
C LEU A 232 0.98 4.69 18.57
N CYS A 233 1.03 5.95 18.12
CA CYS A 233 1.80 6.34 16.94
C CYS A 233 3.31 6.45 17.17
N LYS A 234 3.77 6.55 18.43
CA LYS A 234 5.17 6.89 18.77
C LYS A 234 5.88 5.81 19.57
N THR A 235 5.13 4.99 20.30
CA THR A 235 5.71 3.98 21.20
C THR A 235 6.04 2.74 20.38
N PRO A 236 7.32 2.37 20.22
CA PRO A 236 7.69 1.15 19.54
C PRO A 236 7.28 -0.07 20.37
N VAL A 237 6.72 -1.07 19.71
CA VAL A 237 6.34 -2.36 20.31
C VAL A 237 7.05 -3.45 19.50
N SER A 238 7.68 -4.41 20.19
CA SER A 238 8.25 -5.58 19.53
C SER A 238 7.17 -6.65 19.35
N ALA A 239 7.08 -7.19 18.14
CA ALA A 239 6.32 -8.38 17.82
C ALA A 239 7.30 -9.50 17.48
N THR A 240 7.06 -10.70 18.02
CA THR A 240 7.99 -11.83 17.93
C THR A 240 7.26 -13.11 17.57
N TYR A 241 7.84 -13.89 16.67
CA TYR A 241 7.43 -15.25 16.33
C TYR A 241 8.63 -16.19 16.41
N ILE A 242 8.51 -17.27 17.17
CA ILE A 242 9.58 -18.26 17.38
C ILE A 242 9.01 -19.67 17.19
N GLU A 243 9.63 -20.43 16.30
CA GLU A 243 9.46 -21.87 16.19
C GLU A 243 10.79 -22.54 15.85
N ASP A 244 10.80 -23.87 15.73
CA ASP A 244 12.05 -24.60 15.49
C ASP A 244 12.61 -24.21 14.11
N GLY A 245 13.76 -23.54 14.10
CA GLY A 245 14.40 -23.04 12.89
C GLY A 245 13.90 -21.68 12.41
N GLN A 246 12.98 -21.02 13.12
CA GLN A 246 12.49 -19.67 12.78
C GLN A 246 12.58 -18.74 14.00
N CYS A 247 13.06 -17.52 13.78
CA CYS A 247 13.05 -16.46 14.76
C CYS A 247 12.84 -15.14 14.03
N HIS A 248 11.64 -14.59 14.14
CA HIS A 248 11.24 -13.35 13.48
C HIS A 248 10.89 -12.32 14.54
N GLU A 249 11.46 -11.13 14.42
CA GLU A 249 11.19 -10.01 15.30
C GLU A 249 11.11 -8.73 14.48
N HIS A 250 10.10 -7.92 14.75
CA HIS A 250 10.01 -6.59 14.18
C HIS A 250 9.49 -5.60 15.23
N VAL A 251 10.02 -4.38 15.17
CA VAL A 251 9.68 -3.31 16.11
C VAL A 251 9.08 -2.15 15.34
N ASP A 252 7.84 -1.81 15.64
CA ASP A 252 7.15 -0.64 15.08
C ASP A 252 6.09 -0.14 16.07
N PRO A 253 5.60 1.10 15.93
CA PRO A 253 4.40 1.54 16.62
C PRO A 253 3.16 0.78 16.12
N ILE A 254 2.18 0.60 17.01
CA ILE A 254 0.88 -0.02 16.70
C ILE A 254 0.15 0.75 15.58
N ILE A 255 0.24 2.09 15.58
CA ILE A 255 -0.33 2.94 14.53
C ILE A 255 0.82 3.54 13.73
N LYS A 256 1.18 2.91 12.61
CA LYS A 256 2.27 3.37 11.75
C LYS A 256 1.80 4.46 10.80
N LEU A 257 2.45 5.61 10.84
CA LEU A 257 2.15 6.74 9.95
C LEU A 257 3.22 6.87 8.86
N HIS A 258 2.79 7.26 7.66
CA HIS A 258 3.71 7.58 6.58
C HIS A 258 4.65 8.73 7.02
N PRO A 259 5.99 8.61 6.83
CA PRO A 259 6.95 9.55 7.41
C PRO A 259 6.81 10.98 6.90
N VAL A 260 6.38 11.16 5.65
CA VAL A 260 6.12 12.48 5.04
C VAL A 260 4.68 12.95 5.29
N THR A 261 3.70 12.28 4.69
CA THR A 261 2.28 12.71 4.69
C THR A 261 1.58 12.61 6.03
N LYS A 262 2.13 11.84 6.98
CA LYS A 262 1.50 11.49 8.26
C LYS A 262 0.14 10.79 8.14
N LYS A 263 -0.25 10.35 6.93
CA LYS A 263 -1.42 9.48 6.71
C LYS A 263 -1.18 8.13 7.39
N LEU A 264 -2.25 7.47 7.83
CA LEU A 264 -2.19 6.10 8.35
C LEU A 264 -1.66 5.17 7.26
N LEU A 265 -0.58 4.45 7.56
CA LEU A 265 0.06 3.50 6.66
C LEU A 265 -0.30 2.06 7.03
N GLN A 266 -0.29 1.72 8.32
CA GLN A 266 -0.57 0.38 8.79
C GLN A 266 -0.99 0.38 10.27
N ILE A 267 -1.82 -0.59 10.65
CA ILE A 267 -2.11 -0.95 12.04
C ILE A 267 -1.44 -2.30 12.27
N ARG A 268 -0.78 -2.47 13.42
CA ARG A 268 -0.01 -3.67 13.77
C ARG A 268 -0.52 -4.20 15.10
#